data_AF-A0A090RQD8-F1
#
_entry.id   AF-A0A090RQD8-F1
#
_cell.length_a   1.000
_cell.length_b   1.000
_cell.length_c   1.000
_cell.angle_alpha   90.00
_cell.angle_beta   90.00
_cell.angle_gamma   90.00
#
_symmetry.space_group_name_H-M   'P 1'
#
loop_
_entity.id
_entity.type
_entity.pdbx_description
1 polymer ?
#
loop_
_entity_poly.entity_id
_entity_poly.type
_entity_poly.pdbx_seq_one_letter_code
_entity_poly.pdbx_strand_id
1 'polypeptide(L)'
;MAKNDIQNNPHLDPEMKSFMLSEQEKWDKLNASLIKQFKDTRCHVEHGFARYRAAYVGDLNAVYVPDPDVGEMHAMTGDSLADEAMQFWREHKNKPLKDVAPELFAEMQEESDGLAAALESCGVKVIRNRDCEYPEAIVDNNAAWKGPKFCSIYGGPGYGRIMGDTFMQIWECGPVRQWEFATRAGTNELFKANPDLRYRSMPFPEPDVNMQGPGMIGIDNAAVKIFPNKHLLLGWGVPNKECIPETYQEETCHDHTSAGNPLGGKFMMERILEDEGYTYEEVFFDSNLTYHFDCFIMMIKEGVVGLPDAPNYGLMSEGLPKCLEGYTIIPIPLEDVARGAMNAPTIGDGRILIDDRCEETMRRLREHGIEPVPVKYSACWDTFNSGMDCSDAEIWRENDISEYEASLIEKESE
;
A
#
# COMPACT_ATOMS: atom_id res chain seq x y z
N MET A 1 8.33 29.64 5.36
CA MET A 1 8.65 30.88 6.10
C MET A 1 9.88 30.58 6.94
N ALA A 2 10.93 31.40 6.93
CA ALA A 2 12.14 31.07 7.70
C ALA A 2 11.83 31.13 9.21
N LYS A 3 12.52 30.35 10.06
CA LYS A 3 12.31 30.39 11.53
C LYS A 3 12.37 31.82 12.10
N ASN A 4 13.26 32.65 11.56
CA ASN A 4 13.38 34.06 11.92
C ASN A 4 12.13 34.88 11.57
N ASP A 5 11.45 34.57 10.48
CA ASP A 5 10.23 35.27 10.07
C ASP A 5 9.08 34.92 11.04
N ILE A 6 8.97 33.65 11.47
CA ILE A 6 7.95 33.20 12.44
C ILE A 6 8.14 33.90 13.79
N GLN A 7 9.37 33.90 14.31
CA GLN A 7 9.71 34.51 15.61
C GLN A 7 9.38 36.00 15.63
N ASN A 8 9.72 36.72 14.55
CA ASN A 8 9.59 38.16 14.46
C ASN A 8 8.22 38.64 13.95
N ASN A 9 7.32 37.75 13.54
CA ASN A 9 6.00 38.14 13.03
C ASN A 9 5.14 38.77 14.15
N PRO A 10 4.78 40.07 14.08
CA PRO A 10 4.01 40.71 15.14
C PRO A 10 2.52 40.33 15.14
N HIS A 11 2.05 39.65 14.09
CA HIS A 11 0.65 39.26 13.92
C HIS A 11 0.34 37.86 14.48
N LEU A 12 1.35 37.08 14.86
CA LEU A 12 1.16 35.78 15.49
C LEU A 12 1.17 35.94 17.01
N ASP A 13 0.17 35.35 17.67
CA ASP A 13 0.20 35.21 19.12
C ASP A 13 1.31 34.23 19.56
N PRO A 14 1.70 34.23 20.85
CA PRO A 14 2.78 33.37 21.34
C PRO A 14 2.52 31.87 21.18
N GLU A 15 1.27 31.43 21.23
CA GLU A 15 0.90 30.01 21.12
C GLU A 15 1.08 29.53 19.68
N MET A 16 0.53 30.25 18.71
CA MET A 16 0.70 29.97 17.28
C MET A 16 2.18 30.02 16.88
N LYS A 17 2.96 30.97 17.41
CA LYS A 17 4.42 30.99 17.18
C LYS A 17 5.10 29.72 17.68
N SER A 18 4.77 29.29 18.90
CA SER A 18 5.34 28.08 19.50
C SER A 18 4.99 26.84 18.67
N PHE A 19 3.72 26.72 18.25
CA PHE A 19 3.25 25.65 17.39
C PHE A 19 3.99 25.63 16.04
N MET A 20 4.02 26.75 15.31
CA MET A 20 4.68 26.83 14.00
C MET A 20 6.19 26.52 14.07
N LEU A 21 6.87 26.92 15.16
CA LEU A 21 8.28 26.60 15.35
C LEU A 21 8.51 25.11 15.65
N SER A 22 7.64 24.51 16.47
CA SER A 22 7.62 23.06 16.72
C SER A 22 7.43 22.29 15.42
N GLU A 23 6.40 22.62 14.65
CA GLU A 23 6.10 21.97 13.37
C GLU A 23 7.26 22.11 12.38
N GLN A 24 7.86 23.30 12.28
CA GLN A 24 9.02 23.50 11.41
C GLN A 24 10.21 22.64 11.84
N GLU A 25 10.46 22.45 13.14
CA GLU A 25 11.52 21.57 13.62
C GLU A 25 11.26 20.10 13.27
N LYS A 26 10.02 19.61 13.45
CA LYS A 26 9.62 18.25 13.06
C LYS A 26 9.81 18.04 11.56
N TRP A 27 9.34 19.00 10.74
CA TRP A 27 9.53 18.99 9.29
C TRP A 27 10.99 19.01 8.86
N ASP A 28 11.82 19.86 9.46
CA ASP A 28 13.25 19.95 9.13
C ASP A 28 13.96 18.61 9.36
N LYS A 29 13.67 17.92 10.48
CA LYS A 29 14.26 16.62 10.82
C LYS A 29 13.79 15.52 9.88
N LEU A 30 12.48 15.41 9.68
CA LEU A 30 11.87 14.40 8.80
C LEU A 30 12.41 14.56 7.37
N ASN A 31 12.37 15.78 6.82
CA ASN A 31 12.85 16.06 5.48
C ASN A 31 14.34 15.78 5.34
N ALA A 32 15.18 16.19 6.29
CA ALA A 32 16.62 15.91 6.24
C ALA A 32 16.92 14.40 6.22
N SER A 33 16.17 13.61 7.00
CA SER A 33 16.28 12.16 7.03
C SER A 33 15.88 11.54 5.68
N LEU A 34 14.71 11.89 5.14
CA LEU A 34 14.18 11.29 3.92
C LEU A 34 14.95 11.74 2.67
N ILE A 35 15.31 13.03 2.54
CA ILE A 35 16.15 13.54 1.45
C ILE A 35 17.42 12.69 1.31
N LYS A 36 18.11 12.42 2.43
CA LYS A 36 19.34 11.63 2.42
C LYS A 36 19.12 10.22 1.89
N GLN A 37 18.00 9.59 2.23
CA GLN A 37 17.71 8.21 1.85
C GLN A 37 17.25 8.09 0.40
N PHE A 38 16.40 9.02 -0.07
CA PHE A 38 15.89 9.06 -1.44
C PHE A 38 16.93 9.50 -2.47
N LYS A 39 17.94 10.28 -2.05
CA LYS A 39 18.98 10.75 -2.96
C LYS A 39 19.63 9.61 -3.76
N ASP A 40 19.82 9.87 -5.05
CA ASP A 40 20.46 8.95 -6.01
C ASP A 40 19.75 7.58 -6.12
N THR A 41 18.47 7.49 -5.71
CA THR A 41 17.67 6.27 -5.82
C THR A 41 17.06 6.18 -7.21
N ARG A 42 17.22 5.04 -7.88
CA ARG A 42 16.49 4.76 -9.12
C ARG A 42 15.02 4.46 -8.81
N CYS A 43 14.14 4.86 -9.71
CA CYS A 43 12.70 4.69 -9.61
C CYS A 43 12.19 4.06 -10.91
N HIS A 44 11.67 2.84 -10.83
CA HIS A 44 11.09 2.14 -11.97
C HIS A 44 10.36 0.89 -11.48
N VAL A 45 9.13 0.64 -11.88
CA VAL A 45 8.44 -0.63 -11.54
C VAL A 45 7.93 -1.29 -12.82
N GLU A 46 8.65 -2.31 -13.27
CA GLU A 46 8.33 -3.05 -14.48
C GLU A 46 7.05 -3.90 -14.30
N HIS A 47 7.02 -4.69 -13.22
CA HIS A 47 5.87 -5.48 -12.76
C HIS A 47 6.10 -6.02 -11.35
N GLY A 48 5.05 -6.50 -10.68
CA GLY A 48 5.10 -6.98 -9.30
C GLY A 48 5.99 -8.22 -9.07
N PHE A 49 6.28 -9.00 -10.11
CA PHE A 49 7.19 -10.15 -10.02
C PHE A 49 8.68 -9.80 -10.17
N ALA A 50 9.01 -8.60 -10.63
CA ALA A 50 10.38 -8.27 -10.99
C ALA A 50 11.23 -8.12 -9.71
N ARG A 51 12.55 -8.22 -9.87
CA ARG A 51 13.52 -8.14 -8.77
C ARG A 51 13.27 -6.89 -7.94
N TYR A 52 13.01 -7.06 -6.64
CA TYR A 52 12.79 -5.96 -5.71
C TYR A 52 14.11 -5.33 -5.29
N ARG A 53 14.30 -4.04 -5.56
CA ARG A 53 15.59 -3.35 -5.37
C ARG A 53 15.52 -2.18 -4.41
N ALA A 54 14.41 -1.45 -4.37
CA ALA A 54 14.22 -0.37 -3.42
C ALA A 54 12.76 -0.25 -2.98
N ALA A 55 12.54 -0.09 -1.68
CA ALA A 55 11.24 -0.01 -1.04
C ALA A 55 11.15 1.25 -0.16
N TYR A 56 9.99 1.89 -0.13
CA TYR A 56 9.59 2.70 1.01
C TYR A 56 8.85 1.80 2.00
N VAL A 57 9.23 1.77 3.26
CA VAL A 57 8.55 0.98 4.29
C VAL A 57 7.97 1.93 5.32
N GLY A 58 6.69 1.77 5.62
CA GLY A 58 5.99 2.55 6.67
C GLY A 58 6.59 2.27 8.05
N ASP A 59 6.12 2.97 9.07
CA ASP A 59 6.67 2.92 10.44
C ASP A 59 5.60 3.19 11.49
N LEU A 60 5.91 3.08 12.79
CA LEU A 60 4.92 3.34 13.85
C LEU A 60 5.02 4.72 14.53
N ASN A 61 5.76 5.68 13.98
CA ASN A 61 5.92 6.99 14.61
C ASN A 61 4.62 7.83 14.64
N ALA A 62 3.64 7.51 13.79
CA ALA A 62 2.29 8.08 13.83
C ALA A 62 1.22 7.01 13.59
N VAL A 63 0.87 6.25 14.63
CA VAL A 63 -0.24 5.28 14.60
C VAL A 63 -1.31 5.66 15.60
N TYR A 64 -2.50 5.94 15.05
CA TYR A 64 -3.71 6.25 15.80
C TYR A 64 -4.73 5.15 15.61
N VAL A 65 -5.48 4.86 16.66
CA VAL A 65 -6.61 3.94 16.56
C VAL A 65 -7.67 4.59 15.67
N PRO A 66 -8.06 3.99 14.52
CA PRO A 66 -9.02 4.58 13.61
C PRO A 66 -10.43 4.60 14.21
N ASP A 67 -11.29 5.48 13.70
CA ASP A 67 -12.73 5.44 14.02
C ASP A 67 -13.41 4.42 13.08
N PRO A 68 -13.87 3.25 13.56
CA PRO A 68 -14.48 2.25 12.69
C PRO A 68 -15.84 2.69 12.15
N ASP A 69 -16.45 3.72 12.74
CA ASP A 69 -17.80 4.15 12.42
C ASP A 69 -17.82 5.27 11.35
N VAL A 70 -16.67 5.73 10.85
CA VAL A 70 -16.62 6.60 9.66
C VAL A 70 -16.78 5.77 8.38
N GLY A 71 -17.46 6.33 7.36
CA GLY A 71 -17.88 5.58 6.16
C GLY A 71 -16.74 4.79 5.50
N GLU A 72 -15.57 5.41 5.36
CA GLU A 72 -14.38 4.78 4.76
C GLU A 72 -13.85 3.59 5.56
N MET A 73 -13.73 3.73 6.88
CA MET A 73 -13.24 2.63 7.73
C MET A 73 -14.25 1.49 7.79
N HIS A 74 -15.54 1.82 7.82
CA HIS A 74 -16.62 0.86 7.78
C HIS A 74 -16.57 0.03 6.49
N ALA A 75 -16.37 0.67 5.34
CA ALA A 75 -16.27 -0.01 4.05
C ALA A 75 -15.07 -0.97 3.97
N MET A 76 -13.91 -0.58 4.53
CA MET A 76 -12.72 -1.45 4.50
C MET A 76 -12.82 -2.63 5.46
N THR A 77 -13.30 -2.39 6.68
CA THR A 77 -13.10 -3.33 7.80
C THR A 77 -14.39 -3.91 8.37
N GLY A 78 -15.55 -3.42 7.95
CA GLY A 78 -16.86 -3.79 8.50
C GLY A 78 -17.18 -5.28 8.36
N ASP A 79 -16.75 -5.91 7.27
CA ASP A 79 -17.04 -7.31 6.98
C ASP A 79 -15.95 -8.29 7.44
N SER A 80 -14.73 -7.80 7.68
CA SER A 80 -13.53 -8.66 7.80
C SER A 80 -12.79 -8.55 9.12
N LEU A 81 -12.98 -7.47 9.89
CA LEU A 81 -12.29 -7.27 11.16
C LEU A 81 -13.01 -8.00 12.31
N ALA A 82 -12.25 -8.64 13.19
CA ALA A 82 -12.80 -9.33 14.35
C ALA A 82 -13.55 -8.39 15.30
N ASP A 83 -14.62 -8.90 15.93
CA ASP A 83 -15.48 -8.14 16.84
C ASP A 83 -14.69 -7.50 18.00
N GLU A 84 -13.70 -8.23 18.55
CA GLU A 84 -12.86 -7.73 19.63
C GLU A 84 -12.00 -6.54 19.19
N ALA A 85 -11.41 -6.60 17.99
CA ALA A 85 -10.62 -5.52 17.43
C ALA A 85 -11.51 -4.30 17.11
N MET A 86 -12.70 -4.54 16.56
CA MET A 86 -13.70 -3.51 16.30
C MET A 86 -14.15 -2.79 17.58
N GLN A 87 -14.36 -3.54 18.67
CA GLN A 87 -14.71 -2.98 19.97
C GLN A 87 -13.57 -2.14 20.57
N PHE A 88 -12.33 -2.63 20.47
CA PHE A 88 -11.14 -1.88 20.87
C PHE A 88 -11.04 -0.56 20.09
N TRP A 89 -11.26 -0.59 18.77
CA TRP A 89 -11.26 0.62 17.95
C TRP A 89 -12.30 1.64 18.41
N ARG A 90 -13.55 1.22 18.65
CA ARG A 90 -14.61 2.11 19.15
C ARG A 90 -14.28 2.77 20.48
N GLU A 91 -13.63 2.04 21.39
CA GLU A 91 -13.27 2.55 22.73
C GLU A 91 -12.11 3.56 22.68
N HIS A 92 -11.15 3.34 21.78
CA HIS A 92 -9.89 4.09 21.75
C HIS A 92 -9.69 4.99 20.52
N LYS A 93 -10.68 5.10 19.63
CA LYS A 93 -10.60 5.89 18.40
C LYS A 93 -10.01 7.29 18.57
N ASN A 94 -9.21 7.68 17.58
CA ASN A 94 -8.48 8.94 17.48
C ASN A 94 -7.40 9.16 18.55
N LYS A 95 -7.08 8.16 19.37
CA LYS A 95 -5.97 8.20 20.33
C LYS A 95 -4.73 7.52 19.74
N PRO A 96 -3.51 7.98 20.09
CA PRO A 96 -2.28 7.28 19.73
C PRO A 96 -2.28 5.86 20.29
N LEU A 97 -1.95 4.86 19.48
CA LEU A 97 -1.94 3.45 19.90
C LEU A 97 -0.98 3.22 21.07
N LYS A 98 0.20 3.85 21.03
CA LYS A 98 1.23 3.79 22.08
C LYS A 98 0.72 4.25 23.47
N ASP A 99 -0.29 5.11 23.52
CA ASP A 99 -0.81 5.65 24.77
C ASP A 99 -1.90 4.76 25.38
N VAL A 100 -2.62 4.00 24.54
CA VAL A 100 -3.76 3.16 24.97
C VAL A 100 -3.40 1.68 25.08
N ALA A 101 -2.42 1.22 24.31
CA ALA A 101 -1.96 -0.17 24.26
C ALA A 101 -0.42 -0.22 24.06
N PRO A 102 0.38 0.22 25.06
CA PRO A 102 1.82 0.36 24.91
C PRO A 102 2.57 -0.96 24.65
N GLU A 103 2.09 -2.08 25.21
CA GLU A 103 2.68 -3.41 25.00
C GLU A 103 2.46 -3.88 23.55
N LEU A 104 1.23 -3.75 23.06
CA LEU A 104 0.89 -4.02 21.66
C LEU A 104 1.71 -3.13 20.71
N PHE A 105 1.81 -1.83 21.00
CA PHE A 105 2.62 -0.92 20.21
C PHE A 105 4.10 -1.34 20.15
N ALA A 106 4.68 -1.77 21.26
CA ALA A 106 6.06 -2.23 21.31
C ALA A 106 6.27 -3.51 20.48
N GLU A 107 5.33 -4.45 20.53
CA GLU A 107 5.36 -5.67 19.71
C GLU A 107 5.24 -5.33 18.21
N MET A 108 4.28 -4.48 17.84
CA MET A 108 4.13 -4.05 16.45
C MET A 108 5.36 -3.28 15.95
N GLN A 109 6.04 -2.52 16.81
CA GLN A 109 7.28 -1.83 16.44
C GLN A 109 8.37 -2.84 16.08
N GLU A 110 8.52 -3.89 16.89
CA GLU A 110 9.46 -4.99 16.62
C GLU A 110 9.13 -5.69 15.27
N GLU A 111 7.86 -5.98 15.02
CA GLU A 111 7.42 -6.60 13.76
C GLU A 111 7.67 -5.69 12.54
N SER A 112 7.32 -4.41 12.66
CA SER A 112 7.53 -3.41 11.60
C SER A 112 9.01 -3.20 11.28
N ASP A 113 9.87 -3.19 12.30
CA ASP A 113 11.32 -3.12 12.10
C ASP A 113 11.88 -4.46 11.57
N GLY A 114 11.29 -5.58 11.96
CA GLY A 114 11.57 -6.92 11.44
C GLY A 114 11.32 -7.03 9.93
N LEU A 115 10.21 -6.46 9.42
CA LEU A 115 9.94 -6.36 7.99
C LEU A 115 11.04 -5.59 7.25
N ALA A 116 11.39 -4.40 7.74
CA ALA A 116 12.45 -3.59 7.14
C ALA A 116 13.79 -4.35 7.11
N ALA A 117 14.16 -5.02 8.21
CA ALA A 117 15.38 -5.81 8.28
C ALA A 117 15.35 -7.04 7.35
N ALA A 118 14.20 -7.69 7.19
CA ALA A 118 14.03 -8.83 6.28
C ALA A 118 14.22 -8.39 4.82
N LEU A 119 13.63 -7.26 4.41
CA LEU A 119 13.85 -6.66 3.09
C LEU A 119 15.32 -6.31 2.85
N GLU A 120 15.98 -5.65 3.82
CA GLU A 120 17.41 -5.32 3.74
C GLU A 120 18.28 -6.59 3.61
N SER A 121 17.96 -7.65 4.36
CA SER A 121 18.64 -8.94 4.28
C SER A 121 18.47 -9.64 2.92
N CYS A 122 17.39 -9.30 2.20
CA CYS A 122 17.14 -9.77 0.85
C CYS A 122 17.86 -8.96 -0.23
N GLY A 123 18.53 -7.86 0.16
CA GLY A 123 19.24 -6.96 -0.73
C GLY A 123 18.40 -5.79 -1.24
N VAL A 124 17.23 -5.55 -0.65
CA VAL A 124 16.38 -4.39 -0.97
C VAL A 124 16.90 -3.17 -0.22
N LYS A 125 17.08 -2.04 -0.92
CA LYS A 125 17.31 -0.76 -0.27
C LYS A 125 16.02 -0.29 0.40
N VAL A 126 16.01 -0.23 1.73
CA VAL A 126 14.86 0.30 2.48
C VAL A 126 15.00 1.79 2.73
N ILE A 127 13.95 2.54 2.42
CA ILE A 127 13.75 3.94 2.79
C ILE A 127 12.63 3.99 3.83
N ARG A 128 12.89 4.58 5.00
CA ARG A 128 11.94 4.58 6.12
C ARG A 128 12.18 5.76 7.06
N ASN A 129 11.10 6.29 7.63
CA ASN A 129 11.24 7.17 8.80
C ASN A 129 11.48 6.32 10.05
N ARG A 130 12.75 6.25 10.49
CA ARG A 130 13.13 5.41 11.65
C ARG A 130 12.86 6.11 12.98
N ASP A 131 13.14 7.41 13.07
CA ASP A 131 13.28 8.09 14.37
C ASP A 131 12.59 9.46 14.44
N CYS A 132 12.00 9.96 13.36
CA CYS A 132 11.43 11.31 13.35
C CYS A 132 9.96 11.27 13.77
N GLU A 133 9.59 12.19 14.66
CA GLU A 133 8.19 12.47 14.91
C GLU A 133 7.55 13.11 13.68
N TYR A 134 6.34 12.67 13.34
CA TYR A 134 5.57 13.30 12.29
C TYR A 134 5.02 14.66 12.75
N PRO A 135 5.07 15.70 11.89
CA PRO A 135 4.38 16.97 12.13
C PRO A 135 2.88 16.77 12.34
N GLU A 136 2.29 17.51 13.29
CA GLU A 136 0.87 17.44 13.62
C GLU A 136 0.00 17.81 12.42
N ALA A 137 0.46 18.76 11.59
CA ALA A 137 -0.24 19.16 10.38
C ALA A 137 -0.43 18.02 9.37
N ILE A 138 0.49 17.05 9.31
CA ILE A 138 0.27 15.83 8.53
C ILE A 138 -0.71 14.96 9.28
N VAL A 139 -0.41 14.55 10.51
CA VAL A 139 -1.26 13.66 11.31
C VAL A 139 -2.74 14.03 11.23
N ASP A 140 -3.06 15.32 11.34
CA ASP A 140 -4.41 15.85 11.38
C ASP A 140 -4.98 16.31 10.02
N ASN A 141 -4.25 16.14 8.90
CA ASN A 141 -4.67 16.63 7.58
C ASN A 141 -6.08 16.15 7.21
N ASN A 142 -6.34 14.85 7.33
CA ASN A 142 -7.67 14.29 7.07
C ASN A 142 -8.66 14.56 8.22
N ALA A 143 -8.17 14.64 9.46
CA ALA A 143 -8.99 14.94 10.63
C ALA A 143 -9.60 16.35 10.56
N ALA A 144 -9.00 17.27 9.79
CA ALA A 144 -9.53 18.61 9.54
C ALA A 144 -10.96 18.61 8.96
N TRP A 145 -11.36 17.55 8.23
CA TRP A 145 -12.73 17.33 7.77
C TRP A 145 -13.40 16.13 8.44
N LYS A 146 -12.96 15.78 9.66
CA LYS A 146 -13.44 14.62 10.46
C LYS A 146 -13.12 13.24 9.85
N GLY A 147 -12.17 13.16 8.93
CA GLY A 147 -11.60 11.88 8.50
C GLY A 147 -10.66 11.27 9.54
N PRO A 148 -10.15 10.05 9.29
CA PRO A 148 -9.21 9.38 10.19
C PRO A 148 -7.85 10.10 10.20
N LYS A 149 -7.17 10.06 11.35
CA LYS A 149 -5.78 10.53 11.48
C LYS A 149 -4.81 9.65 10.71
N PHE A 150 -3.63 10.18 10.41
CA PHE A 150 -2.57 9.44 9.72
C PHE A 150 -2.22 8.14 10.43
N CYS A 151 -2.03 7.07 9.64
CA CYS A 151 -1.41 5.85 10.11
C CYS A 151 -0.16 5.58 9.27
N SER A 152 1.02 5.80 9.85
CA SER A 152 2.31 5.74 9.15
C SER A 152 2.77 4.32 8.81
N ILE A 153 2.12 3.28 9.32
CA ILE A 153 2.54 1.88 9.10
C ILE A 153 2.42 1.47 7.63
N TYR A 154 1.49 2.09 6.91
CA TYR A 154 1.15 1.73 5.53
C TYR A 154 2.06 2.46 4.54
N GLY A 155 3.22 1.87 4.27
CA GLY A 155 4.18 2.41 3.31
C GLY A 155 3.60 2.54 1.90
N GLY A 156 2.95 1.50 1.40
CA GLY A 156 2.40 1.44 0.04
C GLY A 156 1.36 2.51 -0.21
N PRO A 157 0.20 2.44 0.47
CA PRO A 157 -0.85 3.44 0.33
C PRO A 157 -0.41 4.86 0.71
N GLY A 158 0.45 4.99 1.72
CA GLY A 158 0.93 6.30 2.19
C GLY A 158 1.94 6.97 1.26
N TYR A 159 2.68 6.24 0.43
CA TYR A 159 3.67 6.82 -0.48
C TYR A 159 3.10 7.10 -1.89
N GLY A 160 2.27 6.19 -2.40
CA GLY A 160 1.84 6.15 -3.81
C GLY A 160 2.46 4.97 -4.56
N ARG A 161 2.21 4.88 -5.86
CA ARG A 161 2.64 3.74 -6.68
C ARG A 161 3.47 4.19 -7.86
N ILE A 162 4.47 3.40 -8.22
CA ILE A 162 5.23 3.59 -9.45
C ILE A 162 4.77 2.53 -10.45
N MET A 163 4.53 2.96 -11.69
CA MET A 163 4.14 2.11 -12.81
C MET A 163 5.04 2.45 -13.99
N GLY A 164 6.00 1.58 -14.31
CA GLY A 164 7.09 1.91 -15.23
C GLY A 164 7.85 3.15 -14.73
N ASP A 165 7.87 4.20 -15.54
CA ASP A 165 8.48 5.50 -15.22
C ASP A 165 7.44 6.57 -14.84
N THR A 166 6.30 6.15 -14.30
CA THR A 166 5.24 7.04 -13.82
C THR A 166 5.03 6.88 -12.32
N PHE A 167 5.31 7.94 -11.56
CA PHE A 167 4.84 8.09 -10.19
C PHE A 167 3.35 8.45 -10.25
N MET A 168 2.53 7.50 -9.82
CA MET A 168 1.09 7.56 -9.82
C MET A 168 0.57 7.76 -8.40
N GLN A 169 -0.04 8.90 -8.16
CA GLN A 169 -0.78 9.17 -6.95
C GLN A 169 -2.21 8.64 -7.11
N ILE A 170 -2.46 7.49 -6.49
CA ILE A 170 -3.78 6.87 -6.34
C ILE A 170 -4.40 7.36 -5.04
N TRP A 171 -5.70 7.70 -5.06
CA TRP A 171 -6.39 8.30 -3.92
C TRP A 171 -7.00 7.26 -3.00
N GLU A 172 -6.25 6.98 -1.94
CA GLU A 172 -6.63 6.01 -0.93
C GLU A 172 -7.83 6.42 -0.09
N CYS A 173 -8.47 5.39 0.49
CA CYS A 173 -9.43 5.53 1.57
C CYS A 173 -8.75 5.46 2.94
N GLY A 174 -9.41 5.97 3.97
CA GLY A 174 -9.00 5.72 5.35
C GLY A 174 -7.77 6.54 5.82
N PRO A 175 -6.98 6.00 6.78
CA PRO A 175 -5.96 6.75 7.52
C PRO A 175 -4.69 7.04 6.70
N VAL A 176 -4.65 6.62 5.44
CA VAL A 176 -3.49 6.72 4.53
C VAL A 176 -3.69 7.72 3.41
N ARG A 177 -4.86 8.37 3.36
CA ARG A 177 -5.17 9.45 2.40
C ARG A 177 -4.26 10.68 2.52
N GLN A 178 -3.19 10.64 3.31
CA GLN A 178 -2.28 11.78 3.49
C GLN A 178 -1.05 11.78 2.56
N TRP A 179 -1.00 10.83 1.62
CA TRP A 179 -0.11 10.79 0.45
C TRP A 179 1.38 10.90 0.75
N GLU A 180 2.11 11.06 -0.36
CA GLU A 180 3.51 11.45 -0.41
C GLU A 180 3.83 12.79 0.28
N PHE A 181 2.89 13.49 0.92
CA PHE A 181 3.18 14.73 1.65
C PHE A 181 4.19 14.51 2.77
N ALA A 182 4.05 13.42 3.50
CA ALA A 182 4.98 13.01 4.53
C ALA A 182 6.40 12.77 3.97
N THR A 183 6.51 12.43 2.69
CA THR A 183 7.76 12.03 2.02
C THR A 183 8.20 13.00 0.91
N ARG A 184 7.48 14.10 0.70
CA ARG A 184 7.56 14.94 -0.52
C ARG A 184 8.96 15.46 -0.80
N ALA A 185 9.67 15.85 0.25
CA ALA A 185 11.04 16.33 0.11
C ALA A 185 11.98 15.24 -0.41
N GLY A 186 11.78 13.99 0.04
CA GLY A 186 12.47 12.81 -0.49
C GLY A 186 12.01 12.47 -1.92
N THR A 187 10.71 12.48 -2.19
CA THR A 187 10.16 12.26 -3.55
C THR A 187 10.76 13.26 -4.56
N ASN A 188 10.97 14.51 -4.18
CA ASN A 188 11.65 15.50 -5.03
C ASN A 188 13.09 15.10 -5.38
N GLU A 189 13.83 14.42 -4.49
CA GLU A 189 15.15 13.88 -4.83
C GLU A 189 15.04 12.70 -5.81
N LEU A 190 13.97 11.92 -5.73
CA LEU A 190 13.70 10.83 -6.67
C LEU A 190 13.50 11.38 -8.10
N PHE A 191 12.71 12.45 -8.27
CA PHE A 191 12.54 13.12 -9.56
C PHE A 191 13.84 13.74 -10.10
N LYS A 192 14.75 14.18 -9.22
CA LYS A 192 16.09 14.66 -9.65
C LYS A 192 16.96 13.53 -10.15
N ALA A 193 16.89 12.37 -9.52
CA ALA A 193 17.66 11.18 -9.90
C ALA A 193 17.10 10.48 -11.14
N ASN A 194 15.80 10.64 -11.43
CA ASN A 194 15.09 9.99 -12.52
C ASN A 194 14.39 11.05 -13.39
N PRO A 195 15.11 11.70 -14.33
CA PRO A 195 14.59 12.83 -15.10
C PRO A 195 13.41 12.48 -16.02
N ASP A 196 13.25 11.20 -16.35
CA ASP A 196 12.14 10.70 -17.17
C ASP A 196 10.90 10.32 -16.33
N LEU A 197 11.00 10.34 -15.00
CA LEU A 197 9.89 10.04 -14.10
C LEU A 197 8.78 11.07 -14.27
N ARG A 198 7.57 10.58 -14.55
CA ARG A 198 6.37 11.41 -14.72
C ARG A 198 5.56 11.43 -13.43
N TYR A 199 4.90 12.54 -13.16
CA TYR A 199 3.92 12.63 -12.09
C TYR A 199 2.51 12.59 -12.68
N ARG A 200 1.69 11.66 -12.17
CA ARG A 200 0.26 11.54 -12.47
C ARG A 200 -0.50 11.42 -11.15
N SER A 201 -1.73 11.87 -11.15
CA SER A 201 -2.60 11.79 -9.98
C SER A 201 -4.02 11.53 -10.45
N MET A 202 -4.72 10.66 -9.73
CA MET A 202 -6.17 10.55 -9.82
C MET A 202 -6.83 11.87 -9.31
N PRO A 203 -8.14 12.09 -9.46
CA PRO A 203 -8.80 13.25 -8.85
C PRO A 203 -8.97 13.07 -7.33
N PHE A 204 -8.75 14.16 -6.57
CA PHE A 204 -8.95 14.20 -5.13
C PHE A 204 -10.41 13.79 -4.78
N PRO A 205 -10.64 12.85 -3.84
CA PRO A 205 -11.97 12.38 -3.48
C PRO A 205 -12.73 13.44 -2.68
N GLU A 206 -14.05 13.47 -2.75
CA GLU A 206 -14.83 14.44 -2.00
C GLU A 206 -14.54 14.38 -0.48
N PRO A 207 -14.42 15.51 0.23
CA PRO A 207 -14.26 15.53 1.68
C PRO A 207 -15.59 15.22 2.38
N ASP A 208 -16.22 14.10 2.04
CA ASP A 208 -17.48 13.61 2.60
C ASP A 208 -17.23 12.40 3.49
N VAL A 209 -17.41 12.58 4.80
CA VAL A 209 -17.21 11.53 5.80
C VAL A 209 -18.28 10.43 5.78
N ASN A 210 -19.39 10.65 5.06
CA ASN A 210 -20.44 9.65 4.89
C ASN A 210 -20.17 8.73 3.71
N MET A 211 -19.21 9.09 2.85
CA MET A 211 -18.83 8.28 1.71
C MET A 211 -18.23 6.95 2.19
N GLN A 212 -18.81 5.86 1.72
CA GLN A 212 -18.23 4.53 1.89
C GLN A 212 -17.14 4.37 0.82
N GLY A 213 -15.93 3.96 1.20
CA GLY A 213 -14.81 3.80 0.27
C GLY A 213 -14.23 5.11 -0.33
N PRO A 214 -13.44 5.02 -1.42
CA PRO A 214 -12.68 6.16 -1.96
C PRO A 214 -13.47 7.11 -2.88
N GLY A 215 -14.81 6.97 -2.96
CA GLY A 215 -15.69 7.82 -3.77
C GLY A 215 -15.94 7.36 -5.20
N MET A 216 -16.64 8.19 -5.98
CA MET A 216 -17.23 7.78 -7.28
C MET A 216 -16.18 7.26 -8.28
N ILE A 217 -15.02 7.91 -8.36
CA ILE A 217 -13.89 7.47 -9.20
C ILE A 217 -12.67 7.08 -8.36
N GLY A 218 -12.93 6.69 -7.11
CA GLY A 218 -11.91 6.27 -6.16
C GLY A 218 -11.37 4.88 -6.46
N ILE A 219 -10.07 4.72 -6.26
CA ILE A 219 -9.36 3.44 -6.32
C ILE A 219 -8.32 3.42 -5.22
N ASP A 220 -8.16 2.28 -4.55
CA ASP A 220 -7.10 2.06 -3.58
C ASP A 220 -5.86 1.45 -4.29
N ASN A 221 -4.63 1.75 -3.84
CA ASN A 221 -3.44 1.11 -4.42
C ASN A 221 -3.50 -0.41 -4.31
N ALA A 222 -4.13 -0.93 -3.26
CA ALA A 222 -4.29 -2.34 -3.01
C ALA A 222 -5.19 -3.06 -4.01
N ALA A 223 -5.97 -2.33 -4.83
CA ALA A 223 -6.81 -2.89 -5.89
C ALA A 223 -6.03 -3.22 -7.19
N VAL A 224 -4.77 -2.78 -7.30
CA VAL A 224 -4.00 -2.83 -8.55
C VAL A 224 -2.81 -3.79 -8.44
N LYS A 225 -2.77 -4.80 -9.31
CA LYS A 225 -1.56 -5.63 -9.51
C LYS A 225 -0.97 -5.41 -10.91
N ILE A 226 0.34 -5.20 -10.96
CA ILE A 226 1.08 -4.91 -12.19
C ILE A 226 1.70 -6.22 -12.70
N PHE A 227 1.27 -6.66 -13.87
CA PHE A 227 1.77 -7.82 -14.59
C PHE A 227 2.74 -7.40 -15.71
N PRO A 228 3.57 -8.34 -16.22
CA PRO A 228 4.44 -8.07 -17.36
C PRO A 228 3.70 -7.48 -18.56
N ASN A 229 4.44 -6.81 -19.45
CA ASN A 229 3.91 -6.17 -20.65
C ASN A 229 2.89 -5.04 -20.37
N LYS A 230 3.09 -4.29 -19.28
CA LYS A 230 2.21 -3.16 -18.89
C LYS A 230 0.74 -3.57 -18.76
N HIS A 231 0.50 -4.75 -18.21
CA HIS A 231 -0.84 -5.23 -17.96
C HIS A 231 -1.22 -5.02 -16.50
N LEU A 232 -2.37 -4.42 -16.23
CA LEU A 232 -2.90 -4.27 -14.87
C LEU A 232 -4.04 -5.25 -14.65
N LEU A 233 -4.01 -5.96 -13.53
CA LEU A 233 -5.16 -6.70 -13.03
C LEU A 233 -5.79 -5.89 -11.90
N LEU A 234 -7.03 -5.46 -12.11
CA LEU A 234 -7.82 -4.71 -11.13
C LEU A 234 -8.77 -5.67 -10.41
N GLY A 235 -8.81 -5.63 -9.09
CA GLY A 235 -9.65 -6.52 -8.29
C GLY A 235 -10.63 -5.79 -7.40
N TRP A 236 -11.89 -6.23 -7.45
CA TRP A 236 -13.00 -5.63 -6.71
C TRP A 236 -13.64 -6.65 -5.76
N GLY A 237 -13.49 -6.43 -4.46
CA GLY A 237 -14.14 -7.25 -3.44
C GLY A 237 -15.61 -6.88 -3.33
N VAL A 238 -16.51 -7.85 -3.40
CA VAL A 238 -17.96 -7.68 -3.19
C VAL A 238 -18.50 -8.83 -2.31
N PRO A 239 -19.58 -8.61 -1.54
CA PRO A 239 -20.08 -9.64 -0.61
C PRO A 239 -20.78 -10.80 -1.33
N ASN A 240 -21.29 -10.58 -2.55
CA ASN A 240 -21.90 -11.59 -3.40
C ASN A 240 -21.99 -11.11 -4.86
N LYS A 241 -22.30 -12.02 -5.78
CA LYS A 241 -22.32 -11.73 -7.23
C LYS A 241 -23.44 -10.77 -7.61
N GLU A 242 -24.53 -10.75 -6.84
CA GLU A 242 -25.69 -9.91 -7.09
C GLU A 242 -25.38 -8.42 -6.91
N CYS A 243 -24.36 -8.07 -6.13
CA CYS A 243 -23.89 -6.68 -5.97
C CYS A 243 -23.09 -6.14 -7.16
N ILE A 244 -22.56 -7.00 -8.04
CA ILE A 244 -21.66 -6.57 -9.15
C ILE A 244 -22.30 -5.48 -10.03
N PRO A 245 -23.57 -5.58 -10.49
CA PRO A 245 -24.17 -4.53 -11.32
C PRO A 245 -24.25 -3.15 -10.64
N GLU A 246 -24.38 -3.12 -9.31
CA GLU A 246 -24.47 -1.88 -8.51
C GLU A 246 -23.10 -1.19 -8.39
N THR A 247 -22.00 -1.93 -8.52
CA THR A 247 -20.63 -1.37 -8.54
C THR A 247 -20.35 -0.48 -9.78
N TYR A 248 -21.18 -0.59 -10.81
CA TYR A 248 -21.09 0.23 -12.04
C TYR A 248 -22.03 1.43 -12.07
N GLN A 249 -22.89 1.61 -11.06
CA GLN A 249 -23.79 2.77 -11.00
C GLN A 249 -23.13 3.91 -10.23
N GLU A 250 -23.15 5.11 -10.77
CA GLU A 250 -22.51 6.29 -10.15
C GLU A 250 -23.05 6.53 -8.73
N GLU A 251 -24.34 6.26 -8.50
CA GLU A 251 -25.02 6.52 -7.24
C GLU A 251 -24.68 5.51 -6.13
N THR A 252 -24.27 4.29 -6.46
CA THR A 252 -24.11 3.19 -5.49
C THR A 252 -22.74 2.52 -5.53
N CYS A 253 -21.88 2.86 -6.51
CA CYS A 253 -20.60 2.16 -6.73
C CYS A 253 -19.68 2.09 -5.50
N HIS A 254 -19.81 3.07 -4.61
CA HIS A 254 -18.98 3.26 -3.42
C HIS A 254 -19.48 2.46 -2.19
N ASP A 255 -20.70 1.93 -2.22
CA ASP A 255 -21.31 1.20 -1.10
C ASP A 255 -21.00 -0.31 -1.10
N HIS A 256 -20.42 -0.83 -2.19
CA HIS A 256 -20.32 -2.27 -2.41
C HIS A 256 -18.90 -2.80 -2.54
N THR A 257 -17.91 -1.92 -2.51
CA THR A 257 -16.49 -2.27 -2.69
C THR A 257 -15.64 -1.62 -1.62
N SER A 258 -14.70 -2.39 -1.08
CA SER A 258 -13.82 -1.98 0.03
C SER A 258 -12.59 -1.18 -0.43
N ALA A 259 -12.06 -1.49 -1.63
CA ALA A 259 -10.78 -0.99 -2.14
C ALA A 259 -10.92 -0.12 -3.42
N GLY A 260 -12.07 0.53 -3.57
CA GLY A 260 -12.43 1.27 -4.79
C GLY A 260 -13.21 0.45 -5.80
N ASN A 261 -13.56 1.10 -6.92
CA ASN A 261 -14.63 0.62 -7.79
C ASN A 261 -14.26 0.59 -9.29
N PRO A 262 -15.03 -0.15 -10.11
CA PRO A 262 -14.78 -0.24 -11.55
C PRO A 262 -14.77 1.09 -12.30
N LEU A 263 -15.54 2.10 -11.88
CA LEU A 263 -15.54 3.42 -12.51
C LEU A 263 -14.22 4.16 -12.27
N GLY A 264 -13.67 4.06 -11.05
CA GLY A 264 -12.33 4.55 -10.71
C GLY A 264 -11.23 3.84 -11.50
N GLY A 265 -11.29 2.50 -11.58
CA GLY A 265 -10.39 1.70 -12.40
C GLY A 265 -10.43 2.11 -13.87
N LYS A 266 -11.63 2.22 -14.45
CA LYS A 266 -11.82 2.68 -15.83
C LYS A 266 -11.29 4.09 -16.06
N PHE A 267 -11.54 5.01 -15.13
CA PHE A 267 -11.01 6.38 -15.20
C PHE A 267 -9.48 6.37 -15.23
N MET A 268 -8.84 5.63 -14.31
CA MET A 268 -7.38 5.50 -14.26
C MET A 268 -6.83 4.98 -15.60
N MET A 269 -7.44 3.94 -16.14
CA MET A 269 -6.98 3.34 -17.40
C MET A 269 -7.20 4.26 -18.59
N GLU A 270 -8.42 4.72 -18.84
CA GLU A 270 -8.77 5.48 -20.05
C GLU A 270 -8.29 6.93 -20.02
N ARG A 271 -8.08 7.54 -18.85
CA ARG A 271 -7.75 8.97 -18.75
C ARG A 271 -6.32 9.25 -18.31
N ILE A 272 -5.62 8.27 -17.76
CA ILE A 272 -4.29 8.48 -17.21
C ILE A 272 -3.25 7.56 -17.86
N LEU A 273 -3.56 6.28 -18.04
CA LEU A 273 -2.57 5.27 -18.43
C LEU A 273 -2.65 4.79 -19.89
N GLU A 274 -3.75 5.08 -20.62
CA GLU A 274 -3.94 4.64 -22.02
C GLU A 274 -2.78 5.09 -22.93
N ASP A 275 -2.40 6.37 -22.85
CA ASP A 275 -1.31 6.95 -23.66
C ASP A 275 0.08 6.36 -23.32
N GLU A 276 0.20 5.63 -22.21
CA GLU A 276 1.43 4.97 -21.77
C GLU A 276 1.50 3.50 -22.18
N GLY A 277 0.47 3.03 -22.90
CA GLY A 277 0.39 1.68 -23.47
C GLY A 277 -0.03 0.61 -22.48
N TYR A 278 -0.61 0.99 -21.34
CA TYR A 278 -1.13 0.03 -20.39
C TYR A 278 -2.42 -0.63 -20.90
N THR A 279 -2.57 -1.91 -20.59
CA THR A 279 -3.83 -2.65 -20.78
C THR A 279 -4.32 -3.14 -19.43
N TYR A 280 -5.58 -3.55 -19.33
CA TYR A 280 -6.12 -4.06 -18.08
C TYR A 280 -7.16 -5.16 -18.25
N GLU A 281 -7.30 -5.95 -17.19
CA GLU A 281 -8.44 -6.83 -16.92
C GLU A 281 -8.99 -6.50 -15.53
N GLU A 282 -10.25 -6.87 -15.30
CA GLU A 282 -10.89 -6.72 -14.00
C GLU A 282 -11.44 -8.06 -13.51
N VAL A 283 -11.38 -8.27 -12.20
CA VAL A 283 -11.96 -9.44 -11.53
C VAL A 283 -12.74 -9.02 -10.30
N PHE A 284 -13.80 -9.78 -10.01
CA PHE A 284 -14.55 -9.65 -8.77
C PHE A 284 -14.23 -10.85 -7.87
N PHE A 285 -14.09 -10.61 -6.58
CA PHE A 285 -13.77 -11.65 -5.59
C PHE A 285 -14.64 -11.53 -4.35
N ASP A 286 -14.72 -12.63 -3.60
CA ASP A 286 -15.48 -12.72 -2.35
C ASP A 286 -14.85 -11.88 -1.23
N SER A 287 -15.48 -10.75 -0.90
CA SER A 287 -15.00 -9.86 0.16
C SER A 287 -15.05 -10.49 1.56
N ASN A 288 -15.78 -11.60 1.73
CA ASN A 288 -15.78 -12.34 3.01
C ASN A 288 -14.45 -13.09 3.25
N LEU A 289 -13.62 -13.26 2.21
CA LEU A 289 -12.28 -13.85 2.37
C LEU A 289 -11.25 -12.81 2.76
N THR A 290 -11.35 -11.62 2.19
CA THR A 290 -10.47 -10.48 2.47
C THR A 290 -11.05 -9.21 1.84
N TYR A 291 -10.64 -8.04 2.29
CA TYR A 291 -11.17 -6.76 1.81
C TYR A 291 -10.34 -6.16 0.66
N HIS A 292 -9.03 -6.46 0.55
CA HIS A 292 -8.18 -5.87 -0.49
C HIS A 292 -7.64 -6.91 -1.47
N PHE A 293 -7.40 -6.49 -2.72
CA PHE A 293 -6.97 -7.41 -3.77
C PHE A 293 -5.53 -7.90 -3.57
N ASP A 294 -4.67 -7.09 -2.97
CA ASP A 294 -3.32 -7.50 -2.53
C ASP A 294 -3.32 -8.53 -1.38
N CYS A 295 -4.43 -8.69 -0.67
CA CYS A 295 -4.67 -9.76 0.28
C CYS A 295 -5.41 -10.96 -0.36
N PHE A 296 -5.82 -10.86 -1.63
CA PHE A 296 -6.53 -11.91 -2.36
C PHE A 296 -5.63 -12.65 -3.34
N ILE A 297 -4.74 -11.95 -4.05
CA ILE A 297 -3.78 -12.56 -4.98
C ILE A 297 -2.34 -12.36 -4.47
N MET A 298 -1.68 -13.49 -4.20
CA MET A 298 -0.30 -13.50 -3.75
C MET A 298 0.62 -13.51 -4.98
N MET A 299 1.34 -12.41 -5.18
CA MET A 299 2.34 -12.30 -6.24
C MET A 299 3.59 -13.06 -5.79
N ILE A 300 3.94 -14.16 -6.46
CA ILE A 300 5.05 -15.04 -6.02
C ILE A 300 6.25 -14.91 -6.94
N LYS A 301 6.11 -15.28 -8.22
CA LYS A 301 7.09 -15.06 -9.29
C LYS A 301 6.37 -15.10 -10.62
N GLU A 302 6.98 -14.64 -11.70
CA GLU A 302 6.35 -14.72 -13.01
C GLU A 302 5.97 -16.17 -13.34
N GLY A 303 4.74 -16.37 -13.82
CA GLY A 303 4.15 -17.69 -14.07
C GLY A 303 3.64 -18.44 -12.82
N VAL A 304 3.75 -17.89 -11.60
CA VAL A 304 3.25 -18.51 -10.37
C VAL A 304 2.57 -17.48 -9.46
N VAL A 305 1.33 -17.74 -9.10
CA VAL A 305 0.58 -16.93 -8.12
C VAL A 305 -0.06 -17.82 -7.06
N GLY A 306 -0.30 -17.25 -5.88
CA GLY A 306 -1.19 -17.86 -4.89
C GLY A 306 -2.61 -17.32 -5.06
N LEU A 307 -3.61 -18.18 -4.87
CA LEU A 307 -5.01 -17.79 -4.74
C LEU A 307 -5.66 -18.60 -3.60
N PRO A 308 -6.77 -18.11 -2.98
CA PRO A 308 -7.43 -18.82 -1.89
C PRO A 308 -7.82 -20.26 -2.25
N ASP A 309 -7.63 -21.19 -1.33
CA ASP A 309 -8.07 -22.60 -1.44
C ASP A 309 -9.58 -22.70 -1.18
N ALA A 310 -10.35 -22.06 -2.08
CA ALA A 310 -11.80 -21.94 -2.06
C ALA A 310 -12.40 -22.40 -3.40
N PRO A 311 -13.72 -22.66 -3.48
CA PRO A 311 -14.40 -22.86 -4.75
C PRO A 311 -14.09 -21.72 -5.73
N ASN A 312 -13.63 -22.08 -6.95
CA ASN A 312 -13.18 -21.12 -7.97
C ASN A 312 -12.15 -20.11 -7.45
N TYR A 313 -11.35 -20.51 -6.45
CA TYR A 313 -10.37 -19.66 -5.78
C TYR A 313 -10.94 -18.38 -5.14
N GLY A 314 -12.25 -18.35 -4.84
CA GLY A 314 -12.91 -17.15 -4.32
C GLY A 314 -13.24 -16.10 -5.40
N LEU A 315 -12.96 -16.38 -6.67
CA LEU A 315 -13.36 -15.51 -7.79
C LEU A 315 -14.87 -15.62 -8.05
N MET A 316 -15.46 -14.48 -8.37
CA MET A 316 -16.86 -14.37 -8.76
C MET A 316 -17.09 -14.47 -10.27
N SER A 317 -16.04 -14.28 -11.07
CA SER A 317 -16.05 -14.50 -12.52
C SER A 317 -16.08 -15.98 -12.89
N GLU A 318 -16.51 -16.28 -14.12
CA GLU A 318 -16.31 -17.62 -14.70
C GLU A 318 -14.85 -17.75 -15.17
N GLY A 319 -14.08 -18.62 -14.52
CA GLY A 319 -12.69 -18.88 -14.87
C GLY A 319 -11.70 -17.82 -14.38
N LEU A 320 -10.42 -18.07 -14.68
CA LEU A 320 -9.31 -17.16 -14.38
C LEU A 320 -9.24 -16.02 -15.42
N PRO A 321 -8.75 -14.83 -15.04
CA PRO A 321 -8.42 -13.77 -15.99
C PRO A 321 -7.31 -14.23 -16.95
N LYS A 322 -7.28 -13.66 -18.16
CA LYS A 322 -6.37 -14.09 -19.24
C LYS A 322 -4.91 -13.88 -18.88
N CYS A 323 -4.58 -12.83 -18.14
CA CYS A 323 -3.22 -12.60 -17.63
C CYS A 323 -2.69 -13.72 -16.71
N LEU A 324 -3.57 -14.60 -16.19
CA LEU A 324 -3.20 -15.80 -15.44
C LEU A 324 -3.29 -17.09 -16.28
N GLU A 325 -3.57 -17.00 -17.57
CA GLU A 325 -3.56 -18.18 -18.45
C GLU A 325 -2.15 -18.79 -18.51
N GLY A 326 -2.05 -20.08 -18.19
CA GLY A 326 -0.77 -20.79 -18.13
C GLY A 326 0.02 -20.58 -16.84
N TYR A 327 -0.44 -19.73 -15.92
CA TYR A 327 0.18 -19.61 -14.60
C TYR A 327 -0.10 -20.86 -13.75
N THR A 328 0.87 -21.21 -12.91
CA THR A 328 0.66 -22.17 -11.83
C THR A 328 -0.02 -21.48 -10.66
N ILE A 329 -1.16 -22.01 -10.25
CA ILE A 329 -1.89 -21.54 -9.08
C ILE A 329 -1.51 -22.40 -7.88
N ILE A 330 -0.92 -21.80 -6.85
CA ILE A 330 -0.73 -22.44 -5.56
C ILE A 330 -1.96 -22.13 -4.71
N PRO A 331 -2.81 -23.12 -4.37
CA PRO A 331 -3.94 -22.87 -3.49
C PRO A 331 -3.41 -22.53 -2.09
N ILE A 332 -3.87 -21.42 -1.51
CA ILE A 332 -3.44 -20.93 -0.19
C ILE A 332 -4.53 -21.25 0.84
N PRO A 333 -4.21 -21.97 1.95
CA PRO A 333 -5.20 -22.32 2.95
C PRO A 333 -5.95 -21.10 3.48
N LEU A 334 -7.27 -21.19 3.63
CA LEU A 334 -8.10 -20.07 4.11
C LEU A 334 -7.69 -19.59 5.51
N GLU A 335 -7.17 -20.47 6.35
CA GLU A 335 -6.60 -20.11 7.66
C GLU A 335 -5.36 -19.21 7.53
N ASP A 336 -4.52 -19.48 6.54
CA ASP A 336 -3.33 -18.68 6.25
C ASP A 336 -3.72 -17.37 5.53
N VAL A 337 -4.75 -17.39 4.68
CA VAL A 337 -5.35 -16.16 4.10
C VAL A 337 -5.83 -15.24 5.23
N ALA A 338 -6.54 -15.77 6.23
CA ALA A 338 -7.01 -15.02 7.40
C ALA A 338 -5.88 -14.50 8.30
N ARG A 339 -4.66 -15.04 8.16
CA ARG A 339 -3.42 -14.58 8.84
C ARG A 339 -2.57 -13.64 7.97
N GLY A 340 -3.04 -13.30 6.77
CA GLY A 340 -2.35 -12.37 5.88
C GLY A 340 -1.28 -12.98 5.00
N ALA A 341 -1.26 -14.31 4.80
CA ALA A 341 -0.28 -14.98 3.95
C ALA A 341 -0.21 -14.41 2.52
N MET A 342 -1.33 -13.89 2.02
CA MET A 342 -1.45 -13.35 0.68
C MET A 342 -0.80 -11.97 0.53
N ASN A 343 -0.75 -11.19 1.61
CA ASN A 343 -0.22 -9.82 1.64
C ASN A 343 1.30 -9.83 1.88
N ALA A 344 1.96 -10.68 1.09
CA ALA A 344 3.35 -11.09 1.23
C ALA A 344 4.18 -10.50 0.07
N PRO A 345 5.19 -9.66 0.34
CA PRO A 345 5.99 -9.06 -0.73
C PRO A 345 6.96 -10.10 -1.29
N THR A 346 6.87 -10.33 -2.60
CA THR A 346 7.88 -11.11 -3.33
C THR A 346 9.15 -10.30 -3.55
N ILE A 347 10.29 -10.97 -3.43
CA ILE A 347 11.61 -10.39 -3.71
C ILE A 347 11.96 -10.47 -5.21
N GLY A 348 11.24 -11.29 -5.98
CA GLY A 348 11.47 -11.46 -7.42
C GLY A 348 12.70 -12.29 -7.80
N ASP A 349 13.35 -12.96 -6.84
CA ASP A 349 14.46 -13.91 -7.07
C ASP A 349 14.16 -15.33 -6.59
N GLY A 350 12.87 -15.65 -6.42
CA GLY A 350 12.41 -16.90 -5.84
C GLY A 350 12.23 -16.87 -4.33
N ARG A 351 12.52 -15.75 -3.65
CA ARG A 351 12.17 -15.53 -2.25
C ARG A 351 10.89 -14.72 -2.08
N ILE A 352 10.17 -14.97 -0.99
CA ILE A 352 8.96 -14.23 -0.61
C ILE A 352 8.88 -14.09 0.91
N LEU A 353 8.61 -12.89 1.41
CA LEU A 353 8.41 -12.67 2.84
C LEU A 353 7.01 -13.12 3.23
N ILE A 354 6.86 -13.79 4.36
CA ILE A 354 5.56 -14.34 4.79
C ILE A 354 5.46 -14.39 6.32
N ASP A 355 4.27 -14.15 6.85
CA ASP A 355 3.98 -14.25 8.29
C ASP A 355 4.40 -15.64 8.79
N ASP A 356 5.18 -15.68 9.87
CA ASP A 356 5.79 -16.91 10.39
C ASP A 356 4.76 -17.95 10.90
N ARG A 357 3.51 -17.55 11.13
CA ARG A 357 2.38 -18.44 11.47
C ARG A 357 1.85 -19.22 10.26
N CYS A 358 2.16 -18.82 9.03
CA CYS A 358 1.61 -19.40 7.80
C CYS A 358 2.40 -20.64 7.33
N GLU A 359 2.56 -21.62 8.22
CA GLU A 359 3.44 -22.78 8.02
C GLU A 359 3.06 -23.65 6.81
N GLU A 360 1.76 -23.84 6.60
CA GLU A 360 1.26 -24.67 5.49
C GLU A 360 1.50 -23.98 4.14
N THR A 361 1.27 -22.67 4.05
CA THR A 361 1.64 -21.88 2.87
C THR A 361 3.13 -21.96 2.59
N MET A 362 3.97 -21.77 3.61
CA MET A 362 5.42 -21.91 3.46
C MET A 362 5.84 -23.30 2.97
N ARG A 363 5.15 -24.36 3.42
CA ARG A 363 5.39 -25.73 2.93
C ARG A 363 5.03 -25.84 1.43
N ARG A 364 3.86 -25.36 1.01
CA ARG A 364 3.41 -25.38 -0.39
C ARG A 364 4.33 -24.56 -1.31
N LEU A 365 4.82 -23.41 -0.85
CA LEU A 365 5.81 -22.59 -1.56
C LEU A 365 7.11 -23.36 -1.82
N ARG A 366 7.65 -24.04 -0.80
CA ARG A 366 8.88 -24.85 -0.93
C ARG A 366 8.73 -25.99 -1.92
N GLU A 367 7.55 -26.61 -2.01
CA GLU A 367 7.26 -27.66 -3.01
C GLU A 367 7.34 -27.15 -4.46
N HIS A 368 7.18 -25.84 -4.66
CA HIS A 368 7.27 -25.17 -5.96
C HIS A 368 8.63 -24.46 -6.17
N GLY A 369 9.62 -24.76 -5.33
CA GLY A 369 10.95 -24.16 -5.40
C GLY A 369 10.98 -22.67 -5.08
N ILE A 370 10.02 -22.20 -4.27
CA ILE A 370 10.01 -20.86 -3.70
C ILE A 370 10.57 -20.94 -2.28
N GLU A 371 11.43 -19.98 -1.92
CA GLU A 371 12.01 -19.86 -0.59
C GLU A 371 11.22 -18.84 0.25
N PRO A 372 10.35 -19.27 1.18
CA PRO A 372 9.71 -18.33 2.09
C PRO A 372 10.71 -17.82 3.13
N VAL A 373 10.66 -16.52 3.38
CA VAL A 373 11.42 -15.79 4.42
C VAL A 373 10.42 -15.45 5.53
N PRO A 374 10.41 -16.21 6.64
CA PRO A 374 9.46 -15.99 7.72
C PRO A 374 9.74 -14.65 8.42
N VAL A 375 8.69 -13.87 8.66
CA VAL A 375 8.72 -12.61 9.39
C VAL A 375 7.59 -12.65 10.41
N LYS A 376 7.88 -12.35 11.67
CA LYS A 376 6.83 -12.15 12.68
C LYS A 376 6.07 -10.87 12.33
N TYR A 377 4.78 -10.97 12.03
CA TYR A 377 3.94 -9.82 11.61
C TYR A 377 2.50 -9.90 12.12
N SER A 378 2.31 -10.70 13.17
CA SER A 378 1.01 -11.05 13.71
C SER A 378 0.28 -9.90 14.39
N ALA A 379 0.95 -9.10 15.21
CA ALA A 379 0.33 -8.01 15.93
C ALA A 379 -0.09 -6.89 14.97
N CYS A 380 0.72 -6.61 13.95
CA CYS A 380 0.36 -5.66 12.89
C CYS A 380 -0.87 -6.13 12.11
N TRP A 381 -0.87 -7.39 11.68
CA TRP A 381 -2.02 -7.99 10.97
C TRP A 381 -3.28 -8.00 11.84
N ASP A 382 -3.22 -8.58 13.04
CA ASP A 382 -4.40 -8.79 13.88
C ASP A 382 -5.00 -7.45 14.36
N THR A 383 -4.20 -6.37 14.44
CA THR A 383 -4.67 -5.04 14.83
C THR A 383 -5.36 -4.29 13.70
N PHE A 384 -4.86 -4.44 12.47
CA PHE A 384 -5.23 -3.58 11.32
C PHE A 384 -5.77 -4.33 10.10
N ASN A 385 -5.84 -5.66 10.15
CA ASN A 385 -6.07 -6.55 9.02
C ASN A 385 -5.14 -6.22 7.83
N SER A 386 -3.87 -5.92 8.10
CA SER A 386 -2.95 -5.43 7.07
C SER A 386 -1.57 -6.02 7.23
N GLY A 387 -1.02 -6.48 6.12
CA GLY A 387 0.20 -7.27 6.10
C GLY A 387 1.40 -6.48 5.62
N MET A 388 2.39 -7.22 5.16
CA MET A 388 3.69 -6.67 4.81
C MET A 388 3.64 -5.89 3.48
N ASP A 389 2.89 -6.36 2.48
CA ASP A 389 2.75 -5.69 1.16
C ASP A 389 1.99 -4.34 1.27
N CYS A 390 1.03 -4.22 2.19
CA CYS A 390 0.43 -2.92 2.50
C CYS A 390 1.40 -1.98 3.24
N SER A 391 2.36 -2.55 3.97
CA SER A 391 3.30 -1.81 4.81
C SER A 391 4.52 -1.31 4.04
N ASP A 392 4.69 -1.70 2.77
CA ASP A 392 5.75 -1.22 1.89
C ASP A 392 5.25 -0.71 0.53
N ALA A 393 6.09 0.07 -0.14
CA ALA A 393 5.83 0.65 -1.44
C ALA A 393 7.03 0.39 -2.35
N GLU A 394 6.74 -0.16 -3.51
CA GLU A 394 7.74 -0.51 -4.51
C GLU A 394 8.27 0.76 -5.19
N ILE A 395 9.52 1.12 -4.90
CA ILE A 395 10.20 2.23 -5.59
C ILE A 395 10.92 1.74 -6.84
N TRP A 396 11.56 0.58 -6.73
CA TRP A 396 12.30 -0.02 -7.83
C TRP A 396 12.12 -1.53 -7.90
N ARG A 397 11.46 -1.96 -8.98
CA ARG A 397 11.38 -3.34 -9.47
C ARG A 397 11.76 -3.40 -10.94
N GLU A 398 12.76 -4.19 -11.27
CA GLU A 398 13.25 -4.31 -12.65
C GLU A 398 13.93 -5.66 -12.81
N ASN A 399 13.58 -6.40 -13.86
CA ASN A 399 14.17 -7.70 -14.15
C ASN A 399 15.70 -7.61 -14.24
N ASP A 400 16.38 -8.69 -13.85
CA ASP A 400 17.80 -8.80 -14.14
C ASP A 400 17.97 -8.94 -15.66
N ILE A 401 18.68 -8.00 -16.27
CA ILE A 401 19.03 -8.07 -17.69
C ILE A 401 19.87 -9.34 -17.90
N SER A 402 19.50 -10.19 -18.85
CA SER A 402 20.31 -11.37 -19.13
C SER A 402 21.71 -10.96 -19.61
N GLU A 403 22.74 -11.79 -19.37
CA GLU A 403 24.11 -11.50 -19.86
C GLU A 403 24.14 -11.22 -21.38
N TYR A 404 23.24 -11.85 -22.12
CA TYR A 404 23.08 -11.63 -23.56
C TYR A 404 22.48 -10.26 -23.88
N GLU A 405 21.41 -9.85 -23.21
CA GLU A 405 20.79 -8.53 -23.41
C GLU A 405 21.71 -7.40 -22.95
N ALA A 406 22.46 -7.61 -21.87
CA ALA A 406 23.51 -6.67 -21.43
C ALA A 406 24.57 -6.48 -22.53
N SER A 407 24.95 -7.56 -23.21
CA SER A 407 25.91 -7.51 -24.34
C SER A 407 25.37 -6.84 -25.61
N LEU A 408 24.05 -6.69 -25.74
CA LEU A 408 23.41 -5.97 -26.84
C LEU A 408 23.31 -4.47 -26.55
N ILE A 409 23.03 -4.08 -25.30
CA ILE A 409 22.99 -2.68 -24.86
C ILE A 409 24.39 -2.03 -24.98
N GLU A 410 25.46 -2.75 -24.65
CA GLU A 410 26.83 -2.27 -24.85
C GLU A 410 27.16 -1.99 -26.33
N LYS A 411 26.57 -2.75 -27.27
CA LYS A 411 26.82 -2.57 -28.70
C LYS A 411 26.00 -1.46 -29.35
N GLU A 412 24.89 -1.05 -28.75
CA GLU A 412 24.09 0.07 -29.24
C GLU A 412 24.54 1.43 -28.68
N SER A 413 25.46 1.41 -27.70
CA SER A 413 26.06 2.61 -27.11
C SER A 413 27.46 2.95 -27.65
N GLU A 414 28.00 2.12 -28.55
CA GLU A 414 29.19 2.37 -29.40
C GLU A 414 28.78 2.91 -30.79
#